data_AF-A0A7X7JK43-F1
#
_entry.id   AF-A0A7X7JK43-F1
#
_cell.length_a   1.000
_cell.length_b   1.000
_cell.length_c   1.000
_cell.angle_alpha   90.00
_cell.angle_beta   90.00
_cell.angle_gamma   90.00
#
_symmetry.space_group_name_H-M   'P 1'
#
loop_
_entity.id
_entity.type
_entity.pdbx_description
1 polymer ?
#
loop_
_entity_poly.entity_id
_entity_poly.type
_entity_poly.pdbx_seq_one_letter_code
_entity_poly.pdbx_strand_id
1 'polypeptide(L)'
;MASSGPPRKRRLALVGAADELLGIAPPALERAARSCAVGDRTHRGLLFLCATLARRAVTLCLPPKARGELLRGLDAVDGWARDTQSASVVRTLRGECFGAAPVIERQTVEVVEAATAQLPPQRKTGLDAHAAHVVRRHVALSAHYTVSAVVLCLDAVERPAACAEVPQQIVGARAYQTTGLGAARFGEFRAKAWEQAEWEAAREGATADHSVEALALQVFHEFLGVRWKNQADLESLAQRDFIQWVLPPDVRGDGAPH
;
A
#
# COMPACT_ATOMS: atom_id res chain seq x y z
N MET A 1 -40.26 17.03 31.45
CA MET A 1 -38.95 16.53 31.92
C MET A 1 -38.54 15.41 30.98
N ALA A 2 -37.64 15.68 30.02
CA ALA A 2 -37.20 14.68 29.06
C ALA A 2 -35.98 13.94 29.61
N SER A 3 -36.09 12.62 29.77
CA SER A 3 -34.99 11.75 30.19
C SER A 3 -34.01 11.56 29.04
N SER A 4 -32.83 12.19 29.12
CA SER A 4 -31.71 11.89 28.23
C SER A 4 -31.10 10.55 28.65
N GLY A 5 -31.42 9.48 27.91
CA GLY A 5 -30.76 8.18 28.05
C GLY A 5 -29.24 8.27 27.81
N PRO A 6 -28.47 7.26 28.23
CA PRO A 6 -27.02 7.29 28.11
C PRO A 6 -26.60 7.43 26.65
N PRO A 7 -25.52 8.19 26.36
CA PRO A 7 -25.05 8.38 25.00
C PRO A 7 -24.69 7.02 24.40
N ARG A 8 -25.35 6.66 23.28
CA ARG A 8 -24.97 5.50 22.48
C ARG A 8 -23.50 5.66 22.13
N LYS A 9 -22.64 4.75 22.62
CA LYS A 9 -21.23 4.67 22.22
C LYS A 9 -21.18 4.64 20.69
N ARG A 10 -20.71 5.72 20.07
CA ARG A 10 -20.43 5.76 18.64
C ARG A 10 -19.39 4.65 18.41
N ARG A 11 -19.78 3.54 17.79
CA ARG A 11 -18.81 2.57 17.30
C ARG A 11 -17.99 3.30 16.24
N LEU A 12 -16.78 3.68 16.60
CA LEU A 12 -15.81 4.21 15.66
C LEU A 12 -15.55 3.11 14.63
N ALA A 13 -15.58 3.48 13.36
CA ALA A 13 -15.38 2.54 12.27
C ALA A 13 -13.95 2.03 12.35
N LEU A 14 -13.78 0.81 12.87
CA LEU A 14 -12.58 0.02 12.67
C LEU A 14 -12.43 -0.13 11.16
N VAL A 15 -11.47 0.60 10.57
CA VAL A 15 -11.17 0.48 9.15
C VAL A 15 -10.70 -0.95 8.93
N GLY A 16 -11.60 -1.77 8.39
CA GLY A 16 -11.36 -3.19 8.21
C GLY A 16 -10.40 -3.41 7.05
N ALA A 17 -9.73 -4.55 7.01
CA ALA A 17 -9.03 -5.00 5.80
C ALA A 17 -9.95 -5.10 4.56
N ALA A 18 -11.27 -5.06 4.78
CA ALA A 18 -12.33 -5.11 3.79
C ALA A 18 -12.98 -3.75 3.49
N ASP A 19 -12.49 -2.64 4.09
CA ASP A 19 -12.75 -1.32 3.50
C ASP A 19 -11.89 -1.23 2.25
N GLU A 20 -12.39 -1.88 1.20
CA GLU A 20 -11.81 -1.96 -0.12
C GLU A 20 -11.32 -0.57 -0.50
N LEU A 21 -10.05 -0.53 -0.91
CA LEU A 21 -9.50 0.52 -1.74
C LEU A 21 -10.43 0.69 -2.96
N LEU A 22 -11.53 1.42 -2.85
CA LEU A 22 -12.25 1.98 -3.99
C LEU A 22 -11.43 3.18 -4.51
N GLY A 23 -10.13 2.94 -4.73
CA GLY A 23 -9.24 3.79 -5.48
C GLY A 23 -9.40 3.41 -6.93
N ILE A 24 -10.47 3.90 -7.55
CA ILE A 24 -10.69 3.78 -8.99
C ILE A 24 -9.43 4.33 -9.67
N ALA A 25 -8.81 3.56 -10.56
CA ALA A 25 -7.72 4.08 -11.38
C ALA A 25 -8.17 5.40 -12.02
N PRO A 26 -7.26 6.36 -12.31
CA PRO A 26 -7.67 7.58 -12.99
C PRO A 26 -8.54 7.24 -14.22
N PRO A 27 -9.76 7.80 -14.38
CA PRO A 27 -10.72 7.30 -15.37
C PRO A 27 -10.20 7.30 -16.82
N ALA A 28 -9.25 8.18 -17.13
CA ALA A 28 -8.55 8.17 -18.42
C ALA A 28 -7.67 6.92 -18.60
N LEU A 29 -6.91 6.53 -17.56
CA LEU A 29 -6.09 5.32 -17.57
C LEU A 29 -6.98 4.07 -17.69
N GLU A 30 -8.05 3.98 -16.90
CA GLU A 30 -8.95 2.84 -16.95
C GLU A 30 -9.61 2.69 -18.34
N ARG A 31 -10.14 3.79 -18.89
CA ARG A 31 -10.71 3.78 -20.25
C ARG A 31 -9.69 3.34 -21.29
N ALA A 32 -8.48 3.90 -21.24
CA ALA A 32 -7.41 3.56 -22.19
C ALA A 32 -6.97 2.10 -22.07
N ALA A 33 -6.80 1.59 -20.84
CA ALA A 33 -6.39 0.22 -20.58
C ALA A 33 -7.44 -0.80 -21.04
N ARG A 34 -8.73 -0.47 -20.92
CA ARG A 34 -9.83 -1.35 -21.35
C ARG A 34 -10.11 -1.31 -22.84
N SER A 35 -9.74 -0.23 -23.54
CA SER A 35 -10.06 -0.04 -24.96
C SER A 35 -8.91 -0.30 -25.92
N CYS A 36 -7.66 -0.29 -25.45
CA CYS A 36 -6.50 -0.51 -26.31
C CYS A 36 -6.32 -1.99 -26.68
N ALA A 37 -5.73 -2.22 -27.85
CA ALA A 37 -5.39 -3.54 -28.33
C ALA A 37 -3.99 -3.95 -27.87
N VAL A 38 -3.78 -5.25 -27.66
CA VAL A 38 -2.45 -5.77 -27.29
C VAL A 38 -1.43 -5.39 -28.35
N GLY A 39 -0.41 -4.68 -27.90
CA GLY A 39 0.77 -4.31 -28.70
C GLY A 39 0.63 -3.02 -29.48
N ASP A 40 -0.53 -2.36 -29.42
CA ASP A 40 -0.69 -1.02 -29.99
C ASP A 40 0.14 0.03 -29.22
N ARG A 41 0.25 1.22 -29.80
CA ARG A 41 1.05 2.32 -29.22
C ARG A 41 0.55 2.73 -27.84
N THR A 42 -0.77 2.74 -27.64
CA THR A 42 -1.40 3.11 -26.37
C THR A 42 -1.04 2.10 -25.29
N HIS A 43 -1.22 0.81 -25.57
CA HIS A 43 -0.89 -0.29 -24.68
C HIS A 43 0.58 -0.24 -24.24
N ARG A 44 1.51 -0.06 -25.19
CA ARG A 44 2.95 0.08 -24.88
C ARG A 44 3.21 1.29 -23.98
N GLY A 45 2.57 2.42 -24.25
CA GLY A 45 2.66 3.61 -23.40
C GLY A 45 2.16 3.38 -21.98
N LEU A 46 1.01 2.70 -21.83
CA LEU A 46 0.45 2.35 -20.52
C LEU A 46 1.36 1.40 -19.75
N LEU A 47 1.98 0.42 -20.42
CA LEU A 47 2.94 -0.48 -19.80
C LEU A 47 4.19 0.27 -19.30
N PHE A 48 4.76 1.18 -20.08
CA PHE A 48 5.89 1.99 -19.62
C PHE A 48 5.54 2.83 -18.38
N LEU A 49 4.35 3.42 -18.37
CA LEU A 49 3.85 4.18 -17.23
C LEU A 49 3.73 3.28 -15.99
N CYS A 50 3.07 2.12 -16.13
CA CYS A 50 2.84 1.20 -15.02
C CYS A 50 4.15 0.59 -14.52
N ALA A 51 5.05 0.19 -15.41
CA ALA A 51 6.37 -0.32 -15.08
C ALA A 51 7.19 0.75 -14.34
N THR A 52 7.13 2.02 -14.76
CA THR A 52 7.81 3.13 -14.09
C THR A 52 7.32 3.32 -12.66
N LEU A 53 5.98 3.33 -12.46
CA LEU A 53 5.38 3.42 -11.14
C LEU A 53 5.75 2.20 -10.27
N ALA A 54 5.71 1.00 -10.83
CA ALA A 54 6.06 -0.24 -10.14
C ALA A 54 7.55 -0.28 -9.73
N ARG A 55 8.47 0.20 -10.58
CA ARG A 55 9.90 0.34 -10.25
C ARG A 55 10.12 1.27 -9.05
N ARG A 56 9.37 2.39 -8.99
CA ARG A 56 9.39 3.29 -7.83
C ARG A 56 8.90 2.56 -6.58
N ALA A 57 7.82 1.78 -6.67
CA ALA A 57 7.33 0.96 -5.57
C ALA A 57 8.39 -0.06 -5.09
N VAL A 58 8.99 -0.83 -5.99
CA VAL A 58 10.07 -1.79 -5.68
C VAL A 58 11.25 -1.11 -4.98
N THR A 59 11.65 0.06 -5.47
CA THR A 59 12.80 0.80 -4.93
C THR A 59 12.51 1.36 -3.54
N LEU A 60 11.29 1.84 -3.31
CA LEU A 60 10.94 2.47 -2.06
C LEU A 60 10.50 1.46 -1.00
N CYS A 61 9.66 0.49 -1.35
CA CYS A 61 8.98 -0.41 -0.43
C CYS A 61 9.80 -1.64 -0.03
N LEU A 62 10.76 -2.07 -0.85
CA LEU A 62 11.51 -3.30 -0.63
C LEU A 62 12.98 -3.04 -0.25
N PRO A 63 13.59 -3.90 0.59
CA PRO A 63 15.01 -3.84 0.85
C PRO A 63 15.81 -4.20 -0.40
N PRO A 64 17.02 -3.64 -0.62
CA PRO A 64 17.81 -3.88 -1.84
C PRO A 64 18.00 -5.36 -2.21
N LYS A 65 18.22 -6.22 -1.20
CA LYS A 65 18.41 -7.66 -1.38
C LYS A 65 17.20 -8.41 -1.99
N ALA A 66 16.00 -7.84 -1.88
CA ALA A 66 14.75 -8.47 -2.32
C ALA A 66 14.25 -7.94 -3.69
N ARG A 67 14.96 -6.99 -4.31
CA ARG A 67 14.47 -6.28 -5.52
C ARG A 67 14.74 -7.01 -6.83
N GLY A 68 15.80 -7.82 -6.89
CA GLY A 68 16.39 -8.28 -8.14
C GLY A 68 15.42 -9.01 -9.07
N GLU A 69 14.61 -9.91 -8.52
CA GLU A 69 13.64 -10.68 -9.31
C GLU A 69 12.54 -9.82 -9.92
N LEU A 70 11.97 -8.89 -9.14
CA LEU A 70 10.94 -7.97 -9.60
C LEU A 70 11.48 -6.99 -10.65
N LEU A 71 12.70 -6.46 -10.45
CA LEU A 71 13.32 -5.57 -11.41
C LEU A 71 13.60 -6.27 -12.75
N ARG A 72 14.05 -7.53 -12.72
CA ARG A 72 14.20 -8.35 -13.94
C ARG A 72 12.87 -8.53 -14.67
N GLY A 73 11.78 -8.76 -13.93
CA GLY A 73 10.43 -8.81 -14.50
C GLY A 73 10.05 -7.50 -15.22
N LEU A 74 10.26 -6.36 -14.56
CA LEU A 74 9.97 -5.04 -15.15
C LEU A 74 10.87 -4.73 -16.36
N ASP A 75 12.14 -5.15 -16.35
CA ASP A 75 13.04 -5.02 -17.50
C ASP A 75 12.54 -5.81 -18.71
N ALA A 76 11.95 -6.98 -18.49
CA ALA A 76 11.32 -7.76 -19.56
C ALA A 76 10.04 -7.12 -20.10
N VAL A 77 9.24 -6.44 -19.25
CA VAL A 77 8.09 -5.64 -19.70
C VAL A 77 8.55 -4.51 -20.61
N ASP A 78 9.58 -3.77 -20.22
CA ASP A 78 10.16 -2.70 -21.04
C ASP A 78 10.73 -3.25 -22.35
N GLY A 79 11.41 -4.40 -22.30
CA GLY A 79 11.90 -5.09 -23.49
C GLY A 79 10.77 -5.52 -24.44
N TRP A 80 9.65 -6.00 -23.89
CA TRP A 80 8.48 -6.37 -24.69
C TRP A 80 7.87 -5.14 -25.36
N ALA A 81 7.71 -4.04 -24.62
CA ALA A 81 7.18 -2.79 -25.14
C ALA A 81 8.07 -2.17 -26.26
N ARG A 82 9.35 -2.58 -26.34
CA ARG A 82 10.33 -2.18 -27.38
C ARG A 82 10.55 -3.22 -28.48
N ASP A 83 9.78 -4.30 -28.51
CA ASP A 83 9.95 -5.43 -29.43
C ASP A 83 11.31 -6.16 -29.31
N THR A 84 12.01 -6.02 -28.18
CA THR A 84 13.27 -6.72 -27.92
C THR A 84 13.10 -7.98 -27.07
N GLN A 85 11.88 -8.25 -26.60
CA GLN A 85 11.57 -9.39 -25.75
C GLN A 85 10.26 -10.06 -26.15
N SER A 86 10.20 -11.39 -26.09
CA SER A 86 8.98 -12.14 -26.37
C SER A 86 8.03 -12.18 -25.16
N ALA A 87 6.72 -12.27 -25.43
CA ALA A 87 5.71 -12.45 -24.39
C ALA A 87 5.92 -13.75 -23.58
N SER A 88 6.50 -14.79 -24.19
CA SER A 88 6.81 -16.05 -23.49
C SER A 88 7.79 -15.86 -22.34
N VAL A 89 8.82 -15.02 -22.49
CA VAL A 89 9.77 -14.75 -21.40
C VAL A 89 9.11 -13.95 -20.28
N VAL A 90 8.28 -12.97 -20.63
CA VAL A 90 7.48 -12.20 -19.65
C VAL A 90 6.61 -13.16 -18.83
N ARG A 91 5.97 -14.13 -19.48
CA ARG A 91 5.09 -15.12 -18.83
C ARG A 91 5.84 -16.02 -17.85
N THR A 92 7.07 -16.44 -18.18
CA THR A 92 7.94 -17.17 -17.25
C THR A 92 8.30 -16.31 -16.04
N LEU A 93 8.75 -15.08 -16.27
CA LEU A 93 9.13 -14.14 -15.20
C LEU A 93 7.95 -13.77 -14.29
N ARG A 94 6.72 -13.77 -14.83
CA ARG A 94 5.49 -13.62 -14.05
C ARG A 94 5.32 -14.72 -13.01
N GLY A 95 5.59 -15.98 -13.39
CA GLY A 95 5.56 -17.11 -12.46
C GLY A 95 6.62 -17.00 -11.37
N GLU A 96 7.84 -16.63 -11.75
CA GLU A 96 8.97 -16.37 -10.84
C GLU A 96 8.64 -15.26 -9.83
N CYS A 97 8.26 -14.06 -10.31
CA CYS A 97 7.92 -12.92 -9.46
C CYS A 97 6.77 -13.23 -8.49
N PHE A 98 5.75 -13.95 -8.93
CA PHE A 98 4.64 -14.36 -8.06
C PHE A 98 5.10 -15.38 -7.01
N GLY A 99 5.88 -16.39 -7.41
CA GLY A 99 6.45 -17.39 -6.50
C GLY A 99 7.41 -16.81 -5.45
N ALA A 100 8.04 -15.68 -5.77
CA ALA A 100 8.96 -14.98 -4.87
C ALA A 100 8.27 -14.21 -3.73
N ALA A 101 6.95 -13.97 -3.81
CA ALA A 101 6.24 -13.12 -2.85
C ALA A 101 6.49 -13.49 -1.37
N PRO A 102 6.38 -14.77 -0.94
CA PRO A 102 6.58 -15.14 0.47
C PRO A 102 8.03 -14.94 0.94
N VAL A 103 9.00 -15.03 0.03
CA VAL A 103 10.42 -14.79 0.34
C VAL A 103 10.67 -13.29 0.51
N ILE A 104 10.14 -12.47 -0.40
CA ILE A 104 10.25 -11.01 -0.37
C ILE A 104 9.58 -10.44 0.88
N GLU A 105 8.37 -10.91 1.22
CA GLU A 105 7.65 -10.50 2.43
C GLU A 105 8.47 -10.78 3.70
N ARG A 106 8.98 -12.01 3.87
CA ARG A 106 9.83 -12.38 5.01
C ARG A 106 11.10 -11.53 5.09
N GLN A 107 11.83 -11.41 4.00
CA GLN A 107 13.06 -10.62 3.95
C GLN A 107 12.82 -9.14 4.29
N THR A 108 11.67 -8.60 3.91
CA THR A 108 11.29 -7.22 4.20
C THR A 108 10.96 -7.03 5.67
N VAL A 109 10.25 -7.98 6.28
CA VAL A 109 10.00 -8.01 7.73
C VAL A 109 11.30 -8.11 8.53
N GLU A 110 12.18 -9.07 8.19
CA GLU A 110 13.47 -9.27 8.87
C GLU A 110 14.33 -7.99 8.91
N VAL A 111 14.40 -7.26 7.79
CA VAL A 111 15.17 -6.01 7.70
C VAL A 111 14.56 -4.94 8.60
N VAL A 112 13.24 -4.84 8.66
CA VAL A 112 12.58 -3.86 9.54
C VAL A 112 12.73 -4.24 11.01
N GLU A 113 12.63 -5.52 11.36
CA GLU A 113 12.87 -5.98 12.74
C GLU A 113 14.31 -5.67 13.18
N ALA A 114 15.29 -6.00 12.33
CA ALA A 114 16.70 -5.71 12.60
C ALA A 114 16.97 -4.21 12.75
N ALA A 115 16.34 -3.37 11.91
CA ALA A 115 16.46 -1.92 12.02
C ALA A 115 15.76 -1.37 13.27
N THR A 116 14.61 -1.92 13.64
CA THR A 116 13.84 -1.51 14.82
C THR A 116 14.59 -1.85 16.11
N ALA A 117 15.32 -2.98 16.14
CA ALA A 117 16.14 -3.38 17.26
C ALA A 117 17.33 -2.43 17.54
N GLN A 118 17.72 -1.60 16.56
CA GLN A 118 18.79 -0.60 16.72
C GLN A 118 18.28 0.74 17.27
N LEU A 119 16.95 0.90 17.42
CA LEU A 119 16.38 2.13 17.96
C LEU A 119 16.63 2.23 19.47
N PRO A 120 16.77 3.45 20.02
CA PRO A 120 16.93 3.65 21.46
C PRO A 120 15.81 2.98 22.27
N PRO A 121 16.11 2.44 23.46
CA PRO A 121 15.10 1.82 24.31
C PRO A 121 14.01 2.84 24.65
N GLN A 122 12.75 2.45 24.45
CA GLN A 122 11.57 3.27 24.72
C GLN A 122 10.83 2.73 25.96
N ARG A 123 9.98 3.58 26.56
CA ARG A 123 9.10 3.18 27.66
C ARG A 123 8.27 1.97 27.20
N LYS A 124 8.38 0.87 27.95
CA LYS A 124 7.61 -0.35 27.66
C LYS A 124 6.17 -0.18 28.11
N THR A 125 5.23 -0.68 27.30
CA THR A 125 3.79 -0.68 27.57
C THR A 125 3.20 -2.05 27.24
N GLY A 126 1.98 -2.34 27.74
CA GLY A 126 1.25 -3.56 27.37
C GLY A 126 0.96 -3.67 25.86
N LEU A 127 1.02 -2.55 25.14
CA LEU A 127 0.75 -2.47 23.69
C LEU A 127 1.92 -2.95 22.82
N ASP A 128 3.14 -3.07 23.35
CA ASP A 128 4.34 -3.26 22.53
C ASP A 128 4.33 -4.54 21.69
N ALA A 129 3.88 -5.66 22.26
CA ALA A 129 3.81 -6.94 21.56
C ALA A 129 2.85 -6.88 20.37
N HIS A 130 1.67 -6.28 20.57
CA HIS A 130 0.67 -6.09 19.52
C HIS A 130 1.16 -5.12 18.45
N ALA A 131 1.73 -3.98 18.85
CA ALA A 131 2.26 -3.00 17.91
C ALA A 131 3.38 -3.59 17.04
N ALA A 132 4.27 -4.41 17.62
CA ALA A 132 5.28 -5.13 16.85
C ALA A 132 4.65 -6.09 15.83
N HIS A 133 3.60 -6.82 16.21
CA HIS A 133 2.85 -7.66 15.26
C HIS A 133 2.22 -6.83 14.13
N VAL A 134 1.60 -5.69 14.44
CA VAL A 134 0.98 -4.80 13.45
C VAL A 134 2.00 -4.21 12.48
N VAL A 135 3.16 -3.76 12.98
CA VAL A 135 4.28 -3.27 12.16
C VAL A 135 4.73 -4.33 11.17
N ARG A 136 4.99 -5.57 11.64
CA ARG A 136 5.36 -6.68 10.77
C ARG A 136 4.34 -6.93 9.68
N ARG A 137 3.06 -6.97 10.06
CA ARG A 137 1.95 -7.18 9.12
C ARG A 137 1.90 -6.06 8.07
N HIS A 138 2.02 -4.79 8.46
CA HIS A 138 1.99 -3.66 7.53
C HIS A 138 3.16 -3.72 6.55
N VAL A 139 4.36 -4.02 7.05
CA VAL A 139 5.56 -4.14 6.22
C VAL A 139 5.46 -5.31 5.24
N ALA A 140 4.94 -6.46 5.68
CA ALA A 140 4.65 -7.60 4.81
C ALA A 140 3.60 -7.25 3.74
N LEU A 141 2.50 -6.59 4.13
CA LEU A 141 1.48 -6.13 3.18
C LEU A 141 2.08 -5.17 2.15
N SER A 142 2.92 -4.22 2.58
CA SER A 142 3.61 -3.31 1.66
C SER A 142 4.41 -4.07 0.59
N ALA A 143 5.15 -5.11 1.01
CA ALA A 143 5.90 -5.96 0.10
C ALA A 143 4.96 -6.76 -0.84
N HIS A 144 3.89 -7.33 -0.30
CA HIS A 144 2.87 -8.07 -1.05
C HIS A 144 2.24 -7.23 -2.16
N TYR A 145 1.78 -6.03 -1.83
CA TYR A 145 1.19 -5.08 -2.77
C TYR A 145 2.22 -4.63 -3.82
N THR A 146 3.50 -4.52 -3.45
CA THR A 146 4.58 -4.22 -4.41
C THR A 146 4.78 -5.36 -5.42
N VAL A 147 4.80 -6.62 -4.96
CA VAL A 147 4.89 -7.79 -5.85
C VAL A 147 3.66 -7.87 -6.75
N SER A 148 2.47 -7.65 -6.19
CA SER A 148 1.21 -7.65 -6.94
C SER A 148 1.20 -6.60 -8.05
N ALA A 149 1.69 -5.38 -7.79
CA ALA A 149 1.84 -4.36 -8.81
C ALA A 149 2.73 -4.81 -9.98
N VAL A 150 3.85 -5.49 -9.69
CA VAL A 150 4.77 -6.01 -10.72
C VAL A 150 4.15 -7.16 -11.49
N VAL A 151 3.47 -8.08 -10.80
CA VAL A 151 2.75 -9.20 -11.44
C VAL A 151 1.65 -8.66 -12.36
N LEU A 152 0.94 -7.61 -11.97
CA LEU A 152 -0.05 -6.95 -12.84
C LEU A 152 0.59 -6.29 -14.06
N CYS A 153 1.77 -5.65 -13.92
CA CYS A 153 2.52 -5.15 -15.08
C CYS A 153 2.91 -6.28 -16.06
N LEU A 154 3.30 -7.44 -15.53
CA LEU A 154 3.65 -8.62 -16.34
C LEU A 154 2.41 -9.23 -17.00
N ASP A 155 1.30 -9.33 -16.26
CA ASP A 155 0.01 -9.80 -16.77
C ASP A 155 -0.54 -8.85 -17.85
N ALA A 156 -0.27 -7.55 -17.73
CA ALA A 156 -0.74 -6.53 -18.65
C ALA A 156 -0.22 -6.70 -20.08
N VAL A 157 0.95 -7.33 -20.27
CA VAL A 157 1.52 -7.64 -21.59
C VAL A 157 0.54 -8.42 -22.47
N GLU A 158 -0.24 -9.33 -21.90
CA GLU A 158 -1.26 -10.11 -22.62
C GLU A 158 -2.69 -9.60 -22.35
N ARG A 159 -2.89 -8.83 -21.28
CA ARG A 159 -4.20 -8.33 -20.83
C ARG A 159 -4.13 -6.84 -20.48
N PRO A 160 -4.27 -5.93 -21.44
CA PRO A 160 -4.06 -4.48 -21.24
C PRO A 160 -4.86 -3.89 -20.07
N ALA A 161 -6.05 -4.43 -19.80
CA ALA A 161 -6.90 -4.01 -18.69
C ALA A 161 -6.22 -4.11 -17.31
N ALA A 162 -5.24 -5.01 -17.12
CA ALA A 162 -4.50 -5.14 -15.87
C ALA A 162 -3.68 -3.88 -15.51
N CYS A 163 -3.34 -3.02 -16.49
CA CYS A 163 -2.72 -1.72 -16.24
C CYS A 163 -3.56 -0.82 -15.32
N ALA A 164 -4.89 -0.94 -15.35
CA ALA A 164 -5.77 -0.14 -14.52
C ALA A 164 -5.67 -0.48 -13.02
N GLU A 165 -5.22 -1.70 -12.69
CA GLU A 165 -5.13 -2.16 -11.30
C GLU A 165 -3.78 -1.82 -10.65
N VAL A 166 -2.73 -1.58 -11.45
CA VAL A 166 -1.37 -1.29 -10.97
C VAL A 166 -1.30 -0.10 -10.00
N PRO A 167 -1.90 1.08 -10.31
CA PRO A 167 -1.82 2.24 -9.42
C PRO A 167 -2.34 1.95 -8.00
N GLN A 168 -3.46 1.24 -7.90
CA GLN A 168 -4.09 0.91 -6.63
C GLN A 168 -3.18 0.02 -5.77
N GLN A 169 -2.51 -0.96 -6.36
CA GLN A 169 -1.54 -1.78 -5.65
C GLN A 169 -0.37 -0.94 -5.13
N ILE A 170 0.10 0.04 -5.91
CA ILE A 170 1.21 0.91 -5.50
C ILE A 170 0.78 1.85 -4.36
N VAL A 171 -0.44 2.41 -4.44
CA VAL A 171 -1.01 3.20 -3.34
C VAL A 171 -1.04 2.38 -2.06
N GLY A 172 -1.58 1.16 -2.11
CA GLY A 172 -1.58 0.23 -0.98
C GLY A 172 -0.18 -0.04 -0.45
N ALA A 173 0.76 -0.39 -1.34
CA ALA A 173 2.14 -0.67 -0.99
C ALA A 173 2.78 0.48 -0.21
N ARG A 174 2.64 1.72 -0.71
CA ARG A 174 3.23 2.93 -0.12
C ARG A 174 2.54 3.32 1.18
N ALA A 175 1.22 3.24 1.25
CA ALA A 175 0.46 3.54 2.46
C ALA A 175 0.84 2.58 3.60
N TYR A 176 0.86 1.27 3.33
CA TYR A 176 1.30 0.28 4.31
C TYR A 176 2.75 0.46 4.72
N GLN A 177 3.64 0.80 3.78
CA GLN A 177 5.04 1.04 4.08
C GLN A 177 5.22 2.19 5.08
N THR A 178 4.66 3.36 4.75
CA THR A 178 4.86 4.58 5.54
C THR A 178 4.22 4.43 6.91
N THR A 179 3.02 3.83 6.98
CA THR A 179 2.33 3.60 8.25
C THR A 179 3.08 2.58 9.11
N GLY A 180 3.53 1.47 8.54
CA GLY A 180 4.30 0.45 9.25
C GLY A 180 5.64 0.97 9.76
N LEU A 181 6.42 1.64 8.90
CA LEU A 181 7.71 2.23 9.28
C LEU A 181 7.55 3.40 10.26
N GLY A 182 6.49 4.21 10.10
CA GLY A 182 6.17 5.26 11.05
C GLY A 182 5.90 4.70 12.45
N ALA A 183 5.05 3.67 12.54
CA ALA A 183 4.77 2.99 13.80
C ALA A 183 6.02 2.31 14.41
N ALA A 184 6.92 1.80 13.56
CA ALA A 184 8.18 1.21 14.01
C ALA A 184 9.13 2.25 14.62
N ARG A 185 9.26 3.42 13.98
CA ARG A 185 10.20 4.49 14.38
C ARG A 185 9.78 5.26 15.64
N PHE A 186 8.48 5.43 15.86
CA PHE A 186 7.97 6.30 16.93
C PHE A 186 7.30 5.48 18.04
N GLY A 187 8.04 4.88 18.97
CA GLY A 187 7.37 4.22 20.11
C GLY A 187 6.83 5.16 21.18
N GLU A 188 7.19 6.45 21.12
CA GLU A 188 6.42 7.49 21.82
C GLU A 188 4.94 7.47 21.44
N PHE A 189 4.63 7.09 20.20
CA PHE A 189 3.24 6.95 19.79
C PHE A 189 2.52 5.83 20.55
N ARG A 190 3.21 4.70 20.79
CA ARG A 190 2.66 3.59 21.59
C ARG A 190 2.45 4.00 23.04
N ALA A 191 3.42 4.72 23.62
CA ALA A 191 3.32 5.26 24.97
C ALA A 191 2.15 6.25 25.11
N LYS A 192 1.97 7.16 24.14
CA LYS A 192 0.84 8.11 24.13
C LYS A 192 -0.51 7.43 23.95
N ALA A 193 -0.61 6.41 23.10
CA ALA A 193 -1.84 5.62 22.95
C ALA A 193 -2.23 4.93 24.26
N TRP A 194 -1.22 4.43 25.01
CA TRP A 194 -1.43 3.84 26.33
C TRP A 194 -1.87 4.88 27.36
N GLU A 195 -1.19 6.03 27.44
CA GLU A 195 -1.54 7.12 28.36
C GLU A 195 -2.95 7.67 28.09
N GLN A 196 -3.34 7.79 26.81
CA GLN A 196 -4.70 8.19 26.44
C GLN A 196 -5.73 7.14 26.90
N ALA A 197 -5.44 5.85 26.72
CA ALA A 197 -6.33 4.78 27.16
C ALA A 197 -6.50 4.74 28.68
N GLU A 198 -5.43 4.98 29.44
CA GLU A 198 -5.48 5.12 30.91
C GLU A 198 -6.40 6.28 31.32
N TRP A 199 -6.26 7.43 30.65
CA TRP A 199 -7.12 8.60 30.91
C TRP A 199 -8.59 8.33 30.54
N GLU A 200 -8.86 7.69 29.40
CA GLU A 200 -10.22 7.35 28.97
C GLU A 200 -10.88 6.33 29.90
N ALA A 201 -10.15 5.30 30.32
CA ALA A 201 -10.65 4.31 31.29
C ALA A 201 -10.98 4.96 32.64
N ALA A 202 -10.11 5.83 33.14
CA ALA A 202 -10.34 6.59 34.37
C ALA A 202 -11.57 7.51 34.27
N ARG A 203 -11.75 8.19 33.12
CA ARG A 203 -12.90 9.08 32.86
C ARG A 203 -14.23 8.31 32.81
N GLU A 204 -14.24 7.08 32.30
CA GLU A 204 -15.44 6.24 32.23
C GLU A 204 -15.72 5.45 33.52
N GLY A 205 -14.88 5.57 34.55
CA GLY A 205 -14.99 4.80 35.79
C GLY A 205 -14.81 3.30 35.58
N ALA A 206 -14.09 2.90 34.52
CA ALA A 206 -13.83 1.50 34.21
C ALA A 206 -12.71 0.99 35.12
N THR A 207 -13.03 0.05 36.02
CA THR A 207 -12.13 -0.43 37.08
C THR A 207 -11.36 -1.71 36.72
N ALA A 208 -11.35 -2.15 35.46
CA ALA A 208 -10.73 -3.42 35.07
C ALA A 208 -9.56 -3.22 34.09
N ASP A 209 -8.41 -3.84 34.35
CA ASP A 209 -7.20 -3.73 33.50
C ASP A 209 -7.46 -4.09 32.02
N HIS A 210 -8.41 -5.00 31.76
CA HIS A 210 -8.79 -5.41 30.40
C HIS A 210 -9.46 -4.27 29.59
N SER A 211 -9.97 -3.21 30.24
CA SER A 211 -10.52 -2.05 29.53
C SER A 211 -9.42 -1.12 29.01
N VAL A 212 -8.29 -1.00 29.69
CA VAL A 212 -7.18 -0.11 29.27
C VAL A 212 -6.49 -0.68 28.03
N GLU A 213 -6.18 -1.97 28.01
CA GLU A 213 -5.55 -2.61 26.85
C GLU A 213 -6.46 -2.54 25.61
N ALA A 214 -7.74 -2.86 25.76
CA ALA A 214 -8.70 -2.78 24.64
C ALA A 214 -8.83 -1.36 24.08
N LEU A 215 -8.87 -0.34 24.94
CA LEU A 215 -8.88 1.07 24.54
C LEU A 215 -7.56 1.47 23.87
N ALA A 216 -6.41 1.06 24.41
CA ALA A 216 -5.10 1.34 23.84
C ALA A 216 -4.96 0.74 22.43
N LEU A 217 -5.43 -0.49 22.23
CA LEU A 217 -5.49 -1.14 20.92
C LEU A 217 -6.37 -0.35 19.94
N GLN A 218 -7.54 0.10 20.40
CA GLN A 218 -8.46 0.89 19.58
C GLN A 218 -7.82 2.22 19.16
N VAL A 219 -7.33 3.02 20.11
CA VAL A 219 -6.66 4.31 19.87
C VAL A 219 -5.47 4.13 18.91
N PHE A 220 -4.68 3.07 19.12
CA PHE A 220 -3.55 2.74 18.25
C PHE A 220 -3.99 2.48 16.80
N HIS A 221 -4.99 1.63 16.60
CA HIS A 221 -5.49 1.30 15.25
C HIS A 221 -6.19 2.47 14.57
N GLU A 222 -6.93 3.30 15.31
CA GLU A 222 -7.57 4.50 14.75
C GLU A 222 -6.52 5.47 14.18
N PHE A 223 -5.45 5.72 14.92
CA PHE A 223 -4.35 6.54 14.44
C PHE A 223 -3.65 5.93 13.22
N LEU A 224 -3.38 4.62 13.23
CA LEU A 224 -2.78 3.95 12.08
C LEU A 224 -3.68 4.01 10.85
N GLY A 225 -5.00 3.85 11.03
CA GLY A 225 -5.99 4.00 9.97
C GLY A 225 -5.98 5.39 9.36
N VAL A 226 -5.95 6.45 10.19
CA VAL A 226 -5.85 7.84 9.72
C VAL A 226 -4.54 8.08 8.97
N ARG A 227 -3.41 7.61 9.51
CA ARG A 227 -2.08 7.72 8.87
C ARG A 227 -2.07 7.02 7.51
N TRP A 228 -2.60 5.80 7.46
CA TRP A 228 -2.68 5.02 6.24
C TRP A 228 -3.54 5.71 5.20
N LYS A 229 -4.74 6.18 5.57
CA LYS A 229 -5.65 6.88 4.68
C LYS A 229 -5.01 8.14 4.10
N ASN A 230 -4.43 8.98 4.95
CA ASN A 230 -3.75 10.19 4.50
C ASN A 230 -2.61 9.88 3.53
N GLN A 231 -1.84 8.82 3.79
CA GLN A 231 -0.76 8.42 2.88
C GLN A 231 -1.29 7.85 1.56
N ALA A 232 -2.38 7.09 1.62
CA ALA A 232 -3.04 6.55 0.44
C ALA A 232 -3.59 7.67 -0.45
N ASP A 233 -4.27 8.66 0.15
CA ASP A 233 -4.83 9.82 -0.56
C ASP A 233 -3.71 10.67 -1.20
N LEU A 234 -2.62 10.94 -0.47
CA LEU A 234 -1.46 11.68 -1.00
C LEU A 234 -0.79 10.95 -2.17
N GLU A 235 -0.59 9.63 -2.03
CA GLU A 235 0.03 8.82 -3.08
C GLU A 235 -0.90 8.69 -4.29
N SER A 236 -2.20 8.52 -4.07
CA SER A 236 -3.22 8.49 -5.13
C SER A 236 -3.28 9.82 -5.89
N LEU A 237 -3.20 10.96 -5.20
CA LEU A 237 -3.16 12.27 -5.82
C LEU A 237 -1.89 12.44 -6.67
N ALA A 238 -0.72 12.13 -6.10
CA ALA A 238 0.55 12.22 -6.81
C ALA A 238 0.59 11.32 -8.07
N GLN A 239 0.05 10.10 -7.97
CA GLN A 239 -0.06 9.21 -9.13
C GLN A 239 -1.06 9.74 -10.15
N ARG A 240 -2.21 10.27 -9.73
CA ARG A 240 -3.17 10.89 -10.64
C ARG A 240 -2.55 12.05 -11.40
N ASP A 241 -1.85 12.94 -10.72
CA ASP A 241 -1.20 14.10 -11.35
C ASP A 241 -0.13 13.65 -12.35
N PHE A 242 0.68 12.65 -11.98
CA PHE A 242 1.66 12.06 -12.88
C PHE A 242 1.01 11.38 -14.10
N ILE A 243 0.00 10.54 -13.88
CA ILE A 243 -0.72 9.83 -14.94
C ILE A 243 -1.38 10.82 -15.89
N GLN A 244 -2.05 11.83 -15.34
CA GLN A 244 -2.61 12.92 -16.12
C GLN A 244 -1.50 13.58 -16.92
N TRP A 245 -0.38 13.99 -16.32
CA TRP A 245 0.72 14.63 -17.04
C TRP A 245 1.28 13.78 -18.21
N VAL A 246 1.44 12.46 -18.02
CA VAL A 246 2.04 11.57 -19.03
C VAL A 246 1.08 11.15 -20.14
N LEU A 247 -0.21 10.93 -19.84
CA LEU A 247 -1.17 10.50 -20.86
C LEU A 247 -1.35 11.61 -21.92
N PRO A 248 -1.36 11.30 -23.22
CA PRO A 248 -1.55 12.35 -24.22
C PRO A 248 -3.01 12.87 -24.22
N PRO A 249 -3.26 14.12 -24.66
CA PRO A 249 -4.57 14.80 -24.50
C PRO A 249 -5.75 14.05 -25.14
N ASP A 250 -5.51 13.40 -26.26
CA ASP A 250 -6.45 12.54 -26.99
C ASP A 250 -6.91 11.33 -26.15
N VAL A 251 -6.03 10.77 -25.32
CA VAL A 251 -6.33 9.66 -24.41
C VAL A 251 -7.04 10.13 -23.13
N ARG A 252 -6.81 11.39 -22.71
CA ARG A 252 -7.51 11.98 -21.56
C ARG A 252 -9.01 12.21 -21.83
N GLY A 253 -9.38 12.33 -23.11
CA GLY A 253 -10.70 12.80 -23.52
C GLY A 253 -10.81 14.33 -23.48
N ASP A 254 -9.67 15.02 -23.43
CA ASP A 254 -9.58 16.47 -23.58
C ASP A 254 -9.60 16.79 -25.09
N GLY A 255 -10.74 16.51 -25.72
CA GLY A 255 -10.97 16.81 -27.13
C GLY A 255 -10.68 18.30 -27.40
N ALA A 256 -10.01 18.53 -28.53
CA ALA A 256 -9.59 19.83 -29.04
C ALA A 256 -10.65 20.94 -28.90
N PRO A 257 -10.24 22.21 -28.72
CA PRO A 257 -11.18 23.32 -28.88
C PRO A 257 -11.79 23.26 -30.28
N HIS A 258 -13.11 23.14 -30.35
CA HIS A 258 -13.87 23.47 -31.55
C HIS A 258 -13.81 24.98 -31.80
#